data_AF-A0A371G9J3-F1
#
_entry.id   AF-A0A371G9J3-F1
#
_cell.length_a   1.000
_cell.length_b   1.000
_cell.length_c   1.000
_cell.angle_alpha   90.00
_cell.angle_beta   90.00
_cell.angle_gamma   90.00
#
_symmetry.space_group_name_H-M   'P 1'
#
loop_
_entity.id
_entity.type
_entity.pdbx_description
1 polymer ?
#
loop_
_entity_poly.entity_id
_entity_poly.type
_entity_poly.pdbx_seq_one_letter_code
_entity_poly.pdbx_strand_id
1 'polypeptide(L)'
;MLIQQLEPLAEQQIMGMYGLRHSSQQAEEALSQGLEQLQQSLVDTIAGTPLVDGVQQMVVAMSKLANLEGFVRQADNLRQQTLHQLCRLLTVRQAARCFIVIGEYYGRLRALSSLWASRPRETLMSDDNSCQTTTEMQIVQPSHINHFSTF
;
A
#
# COMPACT_ATOMS: atom_id res chain seq x y z
N MET A 1 15.84 5.15 -21.19
CA MET A 1 14.54 5.73 -21.60
C MET A 1 14.03 4.96 -22.81
N LEU A 2 13.18 3.94 -22.61
CA LEU A 2 12.57 3.15 -23.69
C LEU A 2 11.39 3.85 -24.38
N ILE A 3 10.95 5.01 -23.88
CA ILE A 3 9.88 5.82 -24.49
C ILE A 3 10.23 6.22 -25.92
N GLN A 4 11.52 6.42 -26.23
CA GLN A 4 11.97 6.74 -27.59
C GLN A 4 11.88 5.55 -28.58
N GLN A 5 11.50 4.35 -28.12
CA GLN A 5 11.36 3.17 -28.96
C GLN A 5 9.91 2.78 -29.26
N LEU A 6 8.91 3.53 -28.78
CA LEU A 6 7.54 3.27 -29.17
C LEU A 6 7.34 3.59 -30.65
N GLU A 7 6.88 2.58 -31.39
CA GLU A 7 6.45 2.75 -32.77
C GLU A 7 5.25 3.71 -32.79
N PRO A 8 5.17 4.64 -33.75
CA PRO A 8 4.05 5.56 -33.83
C PRO A 8 2.73 4.79 -33.91
N LEU A 9 1.73 5.28 -33.17
CA LEU A 9 0.38 4.71 -33.16
C LEU A 9 -0.42 5.27 -34.33
N ALA A 10 -1.27 4.44 -34.93
CA ALA A 10 -2.24 4.90 -35.91
C ALA A 10 -3.32 5.77 -35.25
N GLU A 11 -3.89 6.70 -35.99
CA GLU A 11 -4.89 7.67 -35.49
C GLU A 11 -6.12 6.97 -34.86
N GLN A 12 -6.55 5.85 -35.44
CA GLN A 12 -7.64 5.04 -34.87
C GLN A 12 -7.27 4.44 -33.50
N GLN A 13 -6.02 4.01 -33.31
CA GLN A 13 -5.54 3.50 -32.03
C GLN A 13 -5.51 4.61 -30.99
N ILE A 14 -5.08 5.82 -31.39
CA ILE A 14 -5.04 7.00 -30.52
C ILE A 14 -6.46 7.35 -30.04
N MET A 15 -7.43 7.41 -30.95
CA MET A 15 -8.82 7.68 -30.59
C MET A 15 -9.37 6.60 -29.64
N GLY A 16 -9.07 5.32 -29.91
CA GLY A 16 -9.43 4.21 -29.03
C GLY A 16 -8.80 4.32 -27.63
N MET A 17 -7.54 4.77 -27.54
CA MET A 17 -6.86 4.99 -26.27
C MET A 17 -7.49 6.14 -25.47
N TYR A 18 -7.93 7.22 -26.12
CA TYR A 18 -8.65 8.30 -25.43
C TYR A 18 -9.97 7.79 -24.85
N GLY A 19 -10.74 7.02 -25.61
CA GLY A 19 -11.98 6.41 -25.13
C GLY A 19 -11.74 5.47 -23.95
N LEU A 20 -10.73 4.59 -24.05
CA LEU A 20 -10.35 3.68 -22.98
C LEU A 20 -9.90 4.42 -21.72
N ARG A 21 -9.08 5.47 -21.88
CA ARG A 21 -8.63 6.29 -20.75
C ARG A 21 -9.83 6.95 -20.07
N HIS A 22 -10.73 7.55 -20.85
CA HIS A 22 -11.91 8.23 -20.31
C HIS A 22 -12.81 7.27 -19.53
N SER A 23 -13.13 6.10 -20.10
CA SER A 23 -13.99 5.12 -19.41
C SER A 23 -13.32 4.53 -18.17
N SER A 24 -12.02 4.21 -18.24
CA SER A 24 -11.26 3.72 -17.09
C SER A 24 -11.21 4.75 -15.96
N GLN A 25 -10.99 6.02 -16.30
CA GLN A 25 -10.93 7.11 -15.34
C GLN A 25 -12.28 7.33 -14.65
N GLN A 26 -13.38 7.30 -15.41
CA GLN A 26 -14.72 7.43 -14.83
C GLN A 26 -15.03 6.29 -13.83
N ALA A 27 -14.65 5.06 -14.17
CA ALA A 27 -14.82 3.92 -13.26
C ALA A 27 -13.92 4.04 -12.01
N GLU A 28 -12.70 4.52 -12.17
CA GLU A 28 -11.76 4.79 -11.06
C GLU A 28 -12.27 5.87 -10.11
N GLU A 29 -12.84 6.96 -10.65
CA GLU A 29 -13.46 8.03 -9.86
C GLU A 29 -14.65 7.50 -9.05
N ALA A 30 -15.52 6.68 -9.65
CA ALA A 30 -16.65 6.07 -8.95
C ALA A 30 -16.19 5.12 -7.82
N LEU A 31 -15.14 4.32 -8.07
CA LEU A 31 -14.54 3.45 -7.04
C LEU A 31 -13.92 4.27 -5.90
N SER A 32 -13.22 5.35 -6.22
CA SER A 32 -12.58 6.22 -5.24
C SER A 32 -13.60 6.89 -4.33
N GLN A 33 -14.69 7.42 -4.90
CA GLN A 33 -15.80 7.99 -4.12
C GLN A 33 -16.46 6.95 -3.21
N GLY A 34 -16.70 5.74 -3.72
CA GLY A 34 -17.25 4.65 -2.91
C GLY A 34 -16.32 4.24 -1.76
N LEU A 35 -15.01 4.24 -2.00
CA LEU A 35 -14.00 3.95 -1.00
C LEU A 35 -13.94 5.03 0.09
N GLU A 36 -13.98 6.31 -0.28
CA GLU A 36 -14.02 7.43 0.67
C GLU A 36 -15.26 7.36 1.57
N GLN A 37 -16.44 7.06 1.00
CA GLN A 37 -17.66 6.85 1.77
C GLN A 37 -17.54 5.68 2.75
N LEU A 38 -16.94 4.57 2.32
CA LEU A 38 -16.68 3.43 3.20
C LEU A 38 -15.74 3.80 4.35
N GLN A 39 -14.66 4.53 4.06
CA GLN A 39 -13.69 4.99 5.06
C GLN A 39 -14.35 5.92 6.09
N GLN A 40 -15.14 6.91 5.65
CA GLN A 40 -15.88 7.77 6.57
C GLN A 40 -16.83 6.96 7.45
N SER A 41 -17.57 6.04 6.84
CA SER A 41 -18.51 5.17 7.55
C SER A 41 -17.82 4.26 8.56
N LEU A 42 -16.58 3.81 8.27
CA LEU A 42 -15.74 3.07 9.21
C LEU A 42 -15.30 3.94 10.39
N VAL A 43 -14.83 5.15 10.13
CA VAL A 43 -14.43 6.10 11.17
C VAL A 43 -15.61 6.41 12.09
N ASP A 44 -16.79 6.70 11.55
CA ASP A 44 -17.99 6.97 12.35
C ASP A 44 -18.39 5.77 13.21
N THR A 45 -18.23 4.55 12.67
CA THR A 45 -18.51 3.30 13.40
C THR A 45 -17.52 3.08 14.54
N ILE A 46 -16.26 3.48 14.40
CA ILE A 46 -15.22 3.27 15.42
C ILE A 46 -15.23 4.39 16.46
N ALA A 47 -15.49 5.63 16.03
CA ALA A 47 -15.47 6.82 16.89
C ALA A 47 -16.74 6.99 17.74
N GLY A 48 -17.87 6.43 17.32
CA GLY A 48 -19.09 6.41 18.14
C GLY A 48 -18.89 5.60 19.42
N THR A 49 -19.01 6.20 20.60
CA THR A 49 -18.81 5.56 21.93
C THR A 49 -20.09 5.63 22.79
N PRO A 50 -20.28 4.80 23.86
CA PRO A 50 -19.27 4.06 24.64
C PRO A 50 -19.52 2.54 24.82
N LEU A 51 -18.40 1.81 25.00
CA LEU A 51 -18.05 0.56 25.72
C LEU A 51 -19.09 -0.51 26.14
N VAL A 52 -20.39 -0.23 26.18
CA VAL A 52 -21.44 -1.18 26.59
C VAL A 52 -21.69 -2.23 25.50
N ASP A 53 -21.39 -1.90 24.24
CA ASP A 53 -21.67 -2.77 23.08
C ASP A 53 -20.48 -2.86 22.10
N GLY A 54 -19.25 -2.82 22.63
CA GLY A 54 -18.02 -2.82 21.84
C GLY A 54 -17.87 -4.05 20.92
N VAL A 55 -18.47 -5.19 21.29
CA VAL A 55 -18.52 -6.38 20.44
C VAL A 55 -19.41 -6.15 19.22
N GLN A 56 -20.61 -5.58 19.39
CA GLN A 56 -21.52 -5.29 18.29
C GLN A 56 -20.93 -4.24 17.34
N GLN A 57 -20.29 -3.21 17.89
CA GLN A 57 -19.58 -2.19 17.13
C GLN A 57 -18.41 -2.78 16.33
N MET A 58 -17.65 -3.69 16.93
CA MET A 58 -16.55 -4.39 16.25
C MET A 58 -17.07 -5.31 15.14
N VAL A 59 -18.19 -6.01 15.33
CA VAL A 59 -18.83 -6.81 14.26
C VAL A 59 -19.20 -5.93 13.07
N VAL A 60 -19.79 -4.75 13.32
CA VAL A 60 -20.14 -3.81 12.25
C VAL A 60 -18.88 -3.26 11.56
N ALA A 61 -17.85 -2.86 12.31
CA ALA A 61 -16.58 -2.42 11.74
C ALA A 61 -15.92 -3.52 10.89
N MET A 62 -15.93 -4.77 11.35
CA MET A 62 -15.41 -5.93 10.62
C MET A 62 -16.18 -6.18 9.31
N SER A 63 -17.52 -6.06 9.33
CA SER A 63 -18.32 -6.17 8.09
C SER A 63 -17.98 -5.09 7.06
N LYS A 64 -17.69 -3.86 7.53
CA LYS A 64 -17.26 -2.76 6.66
C LYS A 64 -15.84 -2.95 6.15
N LEU A 65 -14.93 -3.52 6.95
CA LEU A 65 -13.62 -3.94 6.48
C LEU A 65 -13.70 -5.03 5.40
N ALA A 66 -14.68 -5.95 5.49
CA ALA A 66 -14.91 -6.92 4.42
C ALA A 66 -15.31 -6.24 3.09
N ASN A 67 -16.04 -5.11 3.14
CA ASN A 67 -16.34 -4.34 1.94
C ASN A 67 -15.08 -3.73 1.30
N LEU A 68 -14.05 -3.41 2.10
CA LEU A 68 -12.76 -2.91 1.58
C LEU A 68 -12.10 -3.92 0.64
N GLU A 69 -12.10 -5.20 1.02
CA GLU A 69 -11.63 -6.28 0.15
C GLU A 69 -12.39 -6.30 -1.19
N GLY A 70 -13.71 -6.09 -1.13
CA GLY A 70 -14.56 -5.93 -2.30
C GLY A 70 -14.10 -4.80 -3.23
N PHE A 71 -13.74 -3.63 -2.69
CA PHE A 71 -13.20 -2.50 -3.46
C PHE A 71 -11.83 -2.83 -4.08
N VAL A 72 -10.93 -3.47 -3.33
CA VAL A 72 -9.62 -3.90 -3.85
C VAL A 72 -9.81 -4.85 -5.03
N ARG A 73 -10.74 -5.80 -4.92
CA ARG A 73 -11.07 -6.72 -6.02
C ARG A 73 -11.67 -5.99 -7.21
N GLN A 74 -12.54 -5.00 -7.00
CA GLN A 74 -13.09 -4.18 -8.09
C GLN A 74 -12.02 -3.36 -8.80
N ALA A 75 -11.09 -2.76 -8.05
CA ALA A 75 -9.96 -2.02 -8.60
C ALA A 75 -9.03 -2.92 -9.43
N ASP A 76 -8.73 -4.14 -8.97
CA ASP A 76 -7.91 -5.07 -9.77
C ASP A 76 -8.65 -5.52 -11.04
N ASN A 77 -9.96 -5.76 -10.97
CA ASN A 77 -10.76 -6.07 -12.17
C ASN A 77 -10.73 -4.91 -13.17
N LEU A 78 -10.88 -3.67 -12.72
CA LEU A 78 -10.78 -2.49 -13.59
C LEU A 78 -9.41 -2.41 -14.26
N ARG A 79 -8.33 -2.60 -13.49
CA ARG A 79 -6.95 -2.64 -14.02
C ARG A 79 -6.79 -3.73 -15.09
N GLN A 80 -7.27 -4.95 -14.83
CA GLN A 80 -7.20 -6.07 -15.76
C GLN A 80 -7.98 -5.79 -17.05
N GLN A 81 -9.20 -5.27 -16.93
CA GLN A 81 -10.03 -4.89 -18.08
C GLN A 81 -9.38 -3.80 -18.92
N THR A 82 -8.83 -2.75 -18.28
CA THR A 82 -8.14 -1.68 -18.98
C THR A 82 -6.90 -2.19 -19.72
N LEU A 83 -6.09 -3.06 -19.10
CA LEU A 83 -4.93 -3.67 -19.77
C LEU A 83 -5.33 -4.59 -20.92
N HIS A 84 -6.38 -5.39 -20.74
CA HIS A 84 -6.89 -6.26 -21.80
C HIS A 84 -7.35 -5.44 -23.00
N GLN A 85 -8.15 -4.39 -22.77
CA GLN A 85 -8.64 -3.53 -23.83
C GLN A 85 -7.53 -2.71 -24.49
N LEU A 86 -6.52 -2.28 -23.73
CA LEU A 86 -5.31 -1.66 -24.28
C LEU A 86 -4.62 -2.60 -25.26
N CYS A 87 -4.45 -3.87 -24.91
CA CYS A 87 -3.82 -4.86 -25.80
C CYS A 87 -4.64 -5.13 -27.07
N ARG A 88 -5.98 -5.04 -27.00
CA ARG A 88 -6.85 -5.17 -28.18
C ARG A 88 -6.72 -3.99 -29.16
N LEU A 89 -6.34 -2.81 -28.67
CA LEU A 89 -6.12 -1.62 -29.51
C LEU A 89 -4.73 -1.61 -30.15
N LEU A 90 -3.74 -2.27 -29.55
CA LEU A 90 -2.35 -2.27 -29.99
C LEU A 90 -2.03 -3.47 -30.88
N THR A 91 -1.03 -3.33 -31.74
CA THR A 91 -0.39 -4.49 -32.37
C THR A 91 0.44 -5.27 -31.35
N VAL A 92 0.73 -6.54 -31.62
CA VAL A 92 1.55 -7.39 -30.73
C VAL A 92 2.90 -6.73 -30.40
N ARG A 93 3.54 -6.07 -31.38
CA ARG A 93 4.81 -5.37 -31.18
C ARG A 93 4.67 -4.13 -30.30
N GLN A 94 3.63 -3.33 -30.54
CA GLN A 94 3.32 -2.16 -29.70
C GLN A 94 3.00 -2.59 -28.26
N ALA A 95 2.20 -3.64 -28.08
CA ALA A 95 1.85 -4.17 -26.76
C ALA A 95 3.08 -4.69 -26.00
N ALA A 96 3.96 -5.45 -26.68
CA ALA A 96 5.21 -5.93 -26.07
C ALA A 96 6.08 -4.77 -25.56
N ARG A 97 6.27 -3.73 -26.38
CA ARG A 97 7.04 -2.53 -25.97
C ARG A 97 6.34 -1.75 -24.85
N CYS A 98 5.02 -1.62 -24.94
CA CYS A 98 4.21 -0.98 -23.91
C CYS A 98 4.39 -1.66 -22.56
N PHE A 99 4.33 -3.00 -22.50
CA PHE A 99 4.52 -3.75 -21.26
C PHE A 99 5.91 -3.60 -20.66
N ILE A 100 6.96 -3.50 -21.49
CA ILE A 100 8.31 -3.23 -20.98
C ILE A 100 8.35 -1.86 -20.30
N VAL A 101 7.80 -0.82 -20.94
CA VAL A 101 7.77 0.54 -20.37
C VAL A 101 6.95 0.59 -19.07
N ILE A 102 5.81 -0.08 -19.05
CA ILE A 102 4.98 -0.24 -17.84
C ILE A 102 5.76 -0.95 -16.72
N GLY A 103 6.47 -2.03 -17.05
CA GLY A 103 7.30 -2.77 -16.11
C GLY A 103 8.42 -1.93 -15.51
N GLU A 104 9.13 -1.14 -16.31
CA GLU A 104 10.15 -0.21 -15.82
C GLU A 104 9.59 0.87 -14.90
N TYR A 105 8.38 1.37 -15.20
CA TYR A 105 7.70 2.35 -14.34
C TYR A 105 7.34 1.73 -12.99
N TYR A 106 6.70 0.55 -12.98
CA TYR A 106 6.38 -0.15 -11.72
C TYR A 106 7.63 -0.54 -10.94
N GLY A 107 8.72 -0.92 -11.61
CA GLY A 107 10.01 -1.18 -10.97
C GLY A 107 10.54 0.05 -10.23
N ARG A 108 10.47 1.23 -10.86
CA ARG A 108 10.84 2.51 -10.23
C ARG A 108 9.93 2.86 -9.05
N LEU A 109 8.62 2.69 -9.22
CA LEU A 109 7.66 2.97 -8.15
C LEU A 109 7.86 2.05 -6.94
N ARG A 110 8.16 0.77 -7.17
CA ARG A 110 8.52 -0.19 -6.12
C ARG A 110 9.82 0.21 -5.42
N ALA A 111 10.85 0.60 -6.16
CA ALA A 111 12.11 1.06 -5.57
C ALA A 111 11.89 2.30 -4.68
N LEU A 112 11.09 3.26 -5.12
CA LEU A 112 10.69 4.40 -4.29
C LEU A 112 9.97 3.94 -3.03
N SER A 113 8.96 3.07 -3.15
CA SER A 113 8.23 2.51 -2.01
C SER A 113 9.16 1.84 -1.00
N SER A 114 10.13 1.05 -1.47
CA SER A 114 11.15 0.44 -0.60
C SER A 114 12.00 1.48 0.12
N LEU A 115 12.41 2.56 -0.57
CA LEU A 115 13.18 3.66 0.04
C LEU A 115 12.37 4.38 1.13
N TRP A 116 11.10 4.68 0.86
CA TRP A 116 10.19 5.28 1.84
C TRP A 116 9.99 4.38 3.05
N ALA A 117 9.86 3.07 2.85
CA ALA A 117 9.71 2.09 3.92
C ALA A 117 10.99 1.94 4.76
N SER A 118 12.17 2.06 4.15
CA SER A 118 13.47 2.00 4.83
C SER A 118 13.88 3.31 5.51
N ARG A 119 13.08 4.38 5.41
CA ARG A 119 13.42 5.67 6.02
C ARG A 119 13.57 5.45 7.53
N PRO A 120 14.73 5.77 8.14
CA PRO A 120 14.87 5.72 9.57
C PRO A 120 13.84 6.68 10.17
N ARG A 121 12.88 6.11 10.91
CA ARG A 121 12.05 6.92 11.80
C ARG A 121 13.00 7.38 12.88
N GLU A 122 13.34 8.65 12.91
CA GLU A 122 14.09 9.26 14.01
C GLU A 122 13.32 8.97 15.31
N THR A 123 13.70 7.88 15.98
CA THR A 123 13.35 7.63 17.36
C THR A 123 14.19 8.59 18.15
N LEU A 124 13.69 9.81 18.34
CA LEU A 124 14.14 10.70 19.38
C LEU A 124 13.71 10.10 20.73
N MET A 125 14.31 8.97 21.10
CA MET A 125 14.43 8.57 22.48
C MET A 125 15.68 9.30 22.95
N SER A 126 15.49 10.55 23.42
CA SER A 126 16.47 11.13 24.32
C SER A 126 16.54 10.20 25.53
N ASP A 127 17.63 9.45 25.60
CA ASP A 127 18.11 8.81 26.81
C ASP A 127 18.37 9.90 27.85
N ASP A 128 17.37 10.19 28.67
CA ASP A 128 17.53 10.93 29.93
C ASP A 128 16.45 10.47 30.90
N ASN A 129 16.70 9.35 31.59
CA ASN A 129 16.62 9.33 33.04
C ASN A 129 17.28 8.05 33.57
N SER A 130 18.55 8.15 33.94
CA SER A 130 19.21 7.13 34.74
C SER A 130 18.50 7.03 36.09
N CYS A 131 17.91 5.87 36.41
CA CYS A 131 17.55 5.54 37.79
C CYS A 131 18.84 5.36 38.60
N GLN A 132 19.30 6.43 39.25
CA GLN A 132 20.23 6.31 40.37
C GLN A 132 19.42 6.04 41.63
N THR A 133 19.29 4.76 42.01
CA THR A 133 18.90 4.38 43.37
C THR A 133 20.19 4.15 44.17
N THR A 134 20.64 5.20 44.85
CA THR A 134 21.65 5.13 45.89
C THR A 134 21.01 4.62 47.18
N THR A 135 21.28 3.38 47.56
CA THR A 135 21.33 2.98 48.97
C THR A 135 22.33 1.83 49.09
N GLU A 136 23.44 2.12 49.79
CA GLU A 136 24.55 1.22 50.08
C GLU A 136 24.19 0.07 51.02
N MET A 137 25.17 -0.85 51.18
CA MET A 137 25.29 -2.00 52.09
C MET A 137 24.89 -3.34 51.45
N GLN A 138 25.69 -4.40 51.40
CA GLN A 138 26.98 -4.73 51.99
C GLN A 138 27.42 -6.11 51.46
N ILE A 139 28.70 -6.22 51.03
CA ILE A 139 29.64 -7.35 51.17
C ILE A 139 29.13 -8.80 50.88
N VAL A 140 29.67 -9.44 49.83
CA VAL A 140 30.56 -10.63 49.86
C VAL A 140 30.92 -11.02 48.41
N GLN A 141 32.19 -11.40 48.25
CA GLN A 141 32.99 -11.64 47.04
C GLN A 141 32.80 -13.09 46.48
N PRO A 142 33.57 -13.56 45.49
CA PRO A 142 33.12 -13.88 44.12
C PRO A 142 33.11 -15.40 43.79
N SER A 143 32.46 -15.80 42.69
CA SER A 143 32.69 -17.13 42.10
C SER A 143 32.56 -17.13 40.57
N HIS A 144 33.72 -17.01 39.93
CA HIS A 144 34.21 -17.75 38.76
C HIS A 144 33.26 -18.24 37.64
N ILE A 145 33.54 -17.71 36.43
CA ILE A 145 33.95 -18.47 35.21
C ILE A 145 32.96 -19.49 34.60
N ASN A 146 32.38 -19.14 33.44
CA ASN A 146 32.46 -19.87 32.14
C ASN A 146 31.33 -19.39 31.20
N HIS A 147 31.64 -18.70 30.10
CA HIS A 147 31.93 -19.23 28.75
C HIS A 147 30.72 -19.87 28.02
N PHE A 148 30.24 -19.16 26.97
CA PHE A 148 29.66 -19.66 25.69
C PHE A 148 28.38 -20.54 25.78
N SER A 149 27.47 -20.69 24.81
CA SER A 149 27.21 -20.14 23.48
C SER A 149 25.84 -20.73 23.04
N THR A 150 25.10 -19.92 22.28
CA THR A 150 24.25 -20.27 21.12
C THR A 150 23.61 -21.67 21.07
N PHE A 151 22.28 -21.71 21.17
CA PHE A 151 21.38 -22.12 20.08
C PHE A 151 20.09 -21.32 20.19
#